data_AF-A0ABD2X994-F1
#
_entry.id   AF-A0ABD2X994-F1
#
_cell.length_a   1.000
_cell.length_b   1.000
_cell.length_c   1.000
_cell.angle_alpha   90.00
_cell.angle_beta   90.00
_cell.angle_gamma   90.00
#
_symmetry.space_group_name_H-M   'P 1'
#
loop_
_entity.id
_entity.type
_entity.pdbx_description
1 polymer ?
#
loop_
_entity_poly.entity_id
_entity_poly.type
_entity_poly.pdbx_seq_one_letter_code
_entity_poly.pdbx_strand_id
1 'polypeptide(L)'
;MFWWLYYANVTTDFSEKPLVIWLQRGPGASSTGYGKRLQRFFIDNPVGSGFSYVTSSAEFARTNAQIADDLVECMRAFYKQVPQFKNVPVYITSESYGGKMAAEFAFNWYKAEKEGSIESNLKGVSLGDAWISPEDSVMTYAPYLLQTVQDKQLKSLFTPNIYSGFN
;
A
#
# COMPACT_ATOMS: atom_id res chain seq x y z
N MET A 1 -2.31 15.11 -7.23
CA MET A 1 -1.72 14.31 -6.14
C MET A 1 -0.27 14.73 -5.95
N PHE A 2 0.19 14.75 -4.70
CA PHE A 2 1.59 14.93 -4.34
C PHE A 2 2.32 13.58 -4.44
N TRP A 3 3.54 13.61 -4.96
CA TRP A 3 4.44 12.46 -5.01
C TRP A 3 5.88 12.90 -4.78
N TRP A 4 6.71 11.98 -4.32
CA TRP A 4 8.14 12.18 -4.15
C TRP A 4 8.91 10.98 -4.71
N LEU A 5 9.79 11.26 -5.68
CA LEU A 5 10.74 10.30 -6.22
C LEU A 5 12.11 10.43 -5.55
N TYR A 6 12.63 9.32 -5.03
CA TYR A 6 14.02 9.18 -4.61
C TYR A 6 14.74 8.21 -5.53
N TYR A 7 15.77 8.70 -6.21
CA TYR A 7 16.63 7.85 -7.03
C TYR A 7 17.49 6.91 -6.17
N ALA A 8 17.81 5.76 -6.73
CA ALA A 8 18.80 4.86 -6.13
C ALA A 8 20.17 5.54 -6.12
N ASN A 9 20.95 5.37 -5.05
CA ASN A 9 22.31 5.90 -4.99
C ASN A 9 23.26 4.90 -5.67
N VAL A 10 23.37 4.99 -6.99
CA VAL A 10 24.19 4.10 -7.84
C VAL A 10 25.04 4.92 -8.81
N THR A 11 26.19 4.36 -9.19
CA THR A 11 27.13 4.95 -10.17
C THR A 11 26.76 4.65 -11.63
N THR A 12 25.70 3.86 -11.86
CA THR A 12 25.18 3.49 -13.19
C THR A 12 23.89 4.25 -13.53
N ASP A 13 23.41 4.13 -14.77
CA ASP A 13 22.16 4.77 -15.19
C ASP A 13 21.00 4.34 -14.28
N PHE A 14 20.22 5.32 -13.80
CA PHE A 14 19.08 5.09 -12.91
C PHE A 14 18.02 4.18 -13.56
N SER A 15 17.95 4.16 -14.89
CA SER A 15 17.02 3.33 -15.67
C SER A 15 17.22 1.82 -15.48
N GLU A 16 18.40 1.39 -15.00
CA GLU A 16 18.72 -0.03 -14.75
C GLU A 16 18.14 -0.59 -13.45
N LYS A 17 17.58 0.27 -12.58
CA LYS A 17 17.00 -0.15 -11.29
C LYS A 17 15.48 -0.06 -11.34
N PRO A 18 14.75 -1.02 -10.75
CA PRO A 18 13.30 -0.97 -10.76
C PRO A 18 12.79 0.21 -9.92
N LEU A 19 11.63 0.71 -10.34
CA LEU A 19 10.83 1.68 -9.60
C LEU A 19 9.94 0.94 -8.60
N VAL A 20 10.01 1.31 -7.33
CA VAL A 20 9.15 0.75 -6.30
C VAL A 20 8.20 1.83 -5.81
N ILE A 21 6.91 1.61 -6.03
CA ILE A 21 5.85 2.47 -5.51
C ILE A 21 5.48 1.95 -4.13
N TRP A 22 5.48 2.82 -3.13
CA TRP A 22 5.08 2.48 -1.77
C TRP A 22 3.79 3.20 -1.41
N LEU A 23 2.76 2.41 -1.10
CA LEU A 23 1.46 2.87 -0.63
C LEU A 23 1.32 2.52 0.86
N GLN A 24 1.46 3.53 1.73
CA GLN A 24 1.33 3.35 3.19
C GLN A 24 -0.13 3.02 3.60
N ARG A 25 -0.29 2.56 4.86
CA ARG A 25 -1.55 2.14 5.48
C ARG A 25 -2.58 3.26 5.62
N GLY A 26 -3.87 2.89 5.75
CA GLY A 26 -4.99 3.75 6.12
C GLY A 26 -5.19 4.97 5.20
N PRO A 27 -6.39 5.56 5.10
CA PRO A 27 -6.47 6.90 4.52
C PRO A 27 -5.70 7.87 5.44
N GLY A 28 -4.59 8.45 4.96
CA GLY A 28 -3.88 9.54 5.65
C GLY A 28 -2.51 9.27 6.29
N ALA A 29 -1.84 8.13 6.09
CA ALA A 29 -0.47 7.91 6.60
C ALA A 29 0.63 8.26 5.56
N SER A 30 1.76 8.81 6.03
CA SER A 30 2.90 9.21 5.17
C SER A 30 3.80 8.04 4.78
N SER A 31 4.16 8.00 3.50
CA SER A 31 4.96 6.98 2.83
C SER A 31 6.48 7.23 2.95
N THR A 32 7.19 6.65 3.94
CA THR A 32 8.67 6.70 4.00
C THR A 32 9.32 5.37 4.45
N GLY A 33 10.08 4.69 3.57
CA GLY A 33 10.94 3.54 3.93
C GLY A 33 11.55 2.69 2.79
N TYR A 34 12.70 2.04 3.10
CA TYR A 34 13.52 0.98 2.44
C TYR A 34 14.59 1.26 1.33
N GLY A 35 15.85 0.88 1.65
CA GLY A 35 16.90 0.33 0.75
C GLY A 35 17.70 1.26 -0.18
N LYS A 36 19.04 1.30 -0.08
CA LYS A 36 19.91 2.18 -0.92
C LYS A 36 19.96 1.84 -2.44
N ARG A 37 19.41 0.69 -2.87
CA ARG A 37 19.62 0.10 -4.21
C ARG A 37 18.42 0.20 -5.17
N LEU A 38 17.31 0.78 -4.74
CA LEU A 38 16.05 0.84 -5.49
C LEU A 38 15.60 2.29 -5.65
N GLN A 39 14.89 2.58 -6.75
CA GLN A 39 14.22 3.86 -6.93
C GLN A 39 12.89 3.81 -6.17
N ARG A 40 12.60 4.81 -5.33
CA ARG A 40 11.40 4.85 -4.51
C ARG A 40 10.47 5.95 -4.98
N PHE A 41 9.22 5.59 -5.20
CA PHE A 41 8.16 6.52 -5.57
C PHE A 41 7.10 6.50 -4.48
N PHE A 42 7.01 7.60 -3.75
CA PHE A 42 6.02 7.79 -2.71
C PHE A 42 4.88 8.63 -3.27
N ILE A 43 3.66 8.18 -3.06
CA ILE A 43 2.45 8.90 -3.46
C ILE A 43 1.61 9.08 -2.21
N ASP A 44 1.19 10.32 -1.95
CA ASP A 44 0.19 10.57 -0.91
C ASP A 44 -1.20 10.30 -1.51
N ASN A 45 -1.87 9.24 -1.01
CA ASN A 45 -3.17 8.82 -1.49
C ASN A 45 -4.10 8.40 -0.34
N PRO A 46 -5.43 8.52 -0.50
CA PRO A 46 -6.15 9.17 -1.60
C PRO A 46 -5.96 10.69 -1.64
N VAL A 47 -6.51 11.36 -2.66
CA VAL A 47 -6.60 12.83 -2.67
C VAL A 47 -7.22 13.33 -1.35
N GLY A 48 -6.59 14.31 -0.71
CA GLY A 48 -6.92 14.73 0.66
C GLY A 48 -5.98 14.23 1.74
N SER A 49 -5.12 13.26 1.44
CA SER A 49 -4.14 12.70 2.39
C SER A 49 -2.79 13.41 2.26
N GLY A 50 -2.13 13.67 3.39
CA GLY A 50 -0.78 14.27 3.40
C GLY A 50 -0.74 15.62 2.67
N PHE A 51 0.11 15.72 1.65
CA PHE A 51 0.23 16.89 0.78
C PHE A 51 -0.66 16.83 -0.47
N SER A 52 -1.34 15.70 -0.73
CA SER A 52 -2.36 15.63 -1.78
C SER A 52 -3.63 16.33 -1.31
N TYR A 53 -4.06 17.38 -2.01
CA TYR A 53 -5.26 18.15 -1.66
C TYR A 53 -6.26 18.22 -2.82
N VAL A 54 -7.51 18.53 -2.47
CA VAL A 54 -8.60 18.91 -3.39
C VAL A 54 -9.08 20.30 -3.03
N THR A 55 -9.71 20.99 -3.97
CA THR A 55 -10.25 22.34 -3.74
C THR A 55 -11.70 22.32 -3.28
N SER A 56 -12.42 21.23 -3.55
CA SER A 56 -13.80 21.01 -3.11
C SER A 56 -13.95 19.67 -2.40
N SER A 57 -14.74 19.64 -1.32
CA SER A 57 -15.02 18.40 -0.59
C SER A 57 -15.83 17.38 -1.41
N ALA A 58 -16.42 17.79 -2.52
CA ALA A 58 -17.07 16.88 -3.46
C ALA A 58 -16.07 15.98 -4.21
N GLU A 59 -14.80 16.37 -4.28
CA GLU A 59 -13.75 15.72 -5.07
C GLU A 59 -12.96 14.67 -4.27
N PHE A 60 -13.23 14.51 -2.97
CA PHE A 60 -12.63 13.43 -2.20
C PHE A 60 -13.06 12.07 -2.74
N ALA A 61 -12.08 11.18 -2.98
CA ALA A 61 -12.35 9.78 -3.32
C ALA A 61 -13.11 9.09 -2.18
N ARG A 62 -14.18 8.36 -2.54
CA ARG A 62 -15.09 7.69 -1.59
C ARG A 62 -15.07 6.17 -1.72
N THR A 63 -14.46 5.64 -2.78
CA THR A 63 -14.37 4.20 -3.06
C THR A 63 -12.96 3.84 -3.49
N ASN A 64 -12.56 2.58 -3.25
CA ASN A 64 -11.25 2.11 -3.70
C ASN A 64 -11.08 2.20 -5.23
N ALA A 65 -12.17 2.03 -5.99
CA ALA A 65 -12.18 2.22 -7.43
C ALA A 65 -11.75 3.64 -7.83
N GLN A 66 -12.30 4.67 -7.20
CA GLN A 66 -11.90 6.06 -7.44
C GLN A 66 -10.43 6.29 -7.07
N ILE A 67 -9.97 5.71 -5.96
CA ILE A 67 -8.56 5.79 -5.55
C ILE A 67 -7.64 5.14 -6.59
N ALA A 68 -8.03 3.97 -7.11
CA ALA A 68 -7.28 3.26 -8.14
C ALA A 68 -7.21 4.07 -9.44
N ASP A 69 -8.32 4.67 -9.86
CA ASP A 69 -8.37 5.50 -11.07
C ASP A 69 -7.50 6.77 -10.92
N ASP A 70 -7.57 7.45 -9.78
CA ASP A 70 -6.73 8.60 -9.47
C ASP A 70 -5.24 8.24 -9.47
N LEU A 71 -4.88 7.07 -8.92
CA LEU A 71 -3.50 6.57 -8.91
C LEU A 71 -3.00 6.22 -10.32
N VAL A 72 -3.83 5.62 -11.18
CA VAL A 72 -3.48 5.37 -12.58
C VAL A 72 -3.25 6.70 -13.30
N GLU A 73 -4.11 7.69 -13.08
CA GLU A 73 -3.94 9.02 -13.70
C GLU A 73 -2.69 9.73 -13.17
N CYS A 74 -2.39 9.60 -11.89
CA CYS A 74 -1.13 10.08 -11.32
C CYS A 74 0.09 9.46 -12.02
N MET A 75 0.04 8.16 -12.35
CA MET A 75 1.12 7.49 -13.09
C MET A 75 1.21 7.94 -14.55
N ARG A 76 0.08 8.16 -15.23
CA ARG A 76 0.08 8.76 -16.59
C ARG A 76 0.77 10.12 -16.58
N ALA A 77 0.41 10.97 -15.62
CA ALA A 77 1.02 12.28 -15.46
C ALA A 77 2.52 12.18 -15.14
N PHE A 78 2.91 11.26 -14.26
CA PHE A 78 4.32 11.00 -13.94
C PHE A 78 5.12 10.59 -15.18
N TYR A 79 4.65 9.63 -15.98
CA TYR A 79 5.35 9.21 -17.19
C TYR A 79 5.38 10.27 -18.30
N LYS A 80 4.43 11.21 -18.29
CA LYS A 80 4.49 12.38 -19.19
C LYS A 80 5.59 13.35 -18.78
N GLN A 81 5.81 13.53 -17.48
CA GLN A 81 6.85 14.42 -16.94
C GLN A 81 8.25 13.77 -16.96
N VAL A 82 8.32 12.45 -16.77
CA VAL A 82 9.57 11.69 -16.60
C VAL A 82 9.57 10.45 -17.52
N PRO A 83 9.53 10.64 -18.86
CA PRO A 83 9.28 9.56 -19.83
C PRO A 83 10.31 8.43 -19.82
N GLN A 84 11.53 8.68 -19.33
CA GLN A 84 12.57 7.67 -19.14
C GLN A 84 12.12 6.50 -18.25
N PHE A 85 11.12 6.68 -17.38
CA PHE A 85 10.62 5.63 -16.49
C PHE A 85 9.62 4.67 -17.14
N LYS A 86 9.11 4.96 -18.34
CA LYS A 86 8.10 4.09 -18.99
C LYS A 86 8.58 2.65 -19.17
N ASN A 87 9.86 2.47 -19.52
CA ASN A 87 10.46 1.16 -19.74
C ASN A 87 11.07 0.55 -18.46
N VAL A 88 11.14 1.32 -17.37
CA VAL A 88 11.71 0.86 -16.11
C VAL A 88 10.74 -0.11 -15.43
N PRO A 89 11.17 -1.32 -15.04
CA PRO A 89 10.31 -2.25 -14.32
C PRO A 89 9.75 -1.60 -13.05
N VAL A 90 8.42 -1.60 -12.88
CA VAL A 90 7.76 -1.01 -11.72
C VAL A 90 7.04 -2.07 -10.88
N TYR A 91 7.16 -1.94 -9.56
CA TYR A 91 6.50 -2.80 -8.58
C TYR A 91 5.69 -1.95 -7.62
N ILE A 92 4.48 -2.39 -7.32
CA ILE A 92 3.63 -1.78 -6.30
C ILE A 92 3.85 -2.52 -4.99
N THR A 93 4.08 -1.79 -3.91
CA THR A 93 4.25 -2.34 -2.56
C THR A 93 3.30 -1.63 -1.61
N SER A 94 2.71 -2.37 -0.67
CA SER A 94 1.77 -1.78 0.28
C SER A 94 1.72 -2.50 1.62
N GLU A 95 1.10 -1.84 2.60
CA GLU A 95 0.89 -2.35 3.95
C GLU A 95 -0.57 -2.15 4.41
N SER A 96 -1.12 -3.07 5.21
CA SER A 96 -2.47 -2.95 5.84
C SER A 96 -3.58 -2.59 4.86
N TYR A 97 -4.32 -1.49 5.06
CA TYR A 97 -5.39 -1.04 4.17
C TYR A 97 -4.87 -0.71 2.76
N GLY A 98 -3.60 -0.31 2.64
CA GLY A 98 -2.91 -0.15 1.37
C GLY A 98 -2.93 -1.42 0.53
N GLY A 99 -3.14 -2.59 1.16
CA GLY A 99 -3.37 -3.86 0.48
C GLY A 99 -4.53 -3.83 -0.51
N LYS A 100 -5.72 -3.39 -0.05
CA LYS A 100 -6.92 -3.31 -0.91
C LYS A 100 -6.72 -2.32 -2.04
N MET A 101 -6.21 -1.14 -1.71
CA MET A 101 -5.93 -0.09 -2.69
C MET A 101 -4.89 -0.55 -3.72
N ALA A 102 -3.81 -1.20 -3.30
CA ALA A 102 -2.76 -1.69 -4.18
C ALA A 102 -3.24 -2.80 -5.12
N ALA A 103 -4.10 -3.71 -4.64
CA ALA A 103 -4.67 -4.76 -5.48
C ALA A 103 -5.55 -4.17 -6.59
N GLU A 104 -6.44 -3.24 -6.25
CA GLU A 104 -7.33 -2.59 -7.22
C GLU A 104 -6.57 -1.64 -8.16
N PHE A 105 -5.60 -0.89 -7.64
CA PHE A 105 -4.69 -0.07 -8.43
C PHE A 105 -3.88 -0.89 -9.44
N ALA A 106 -3.27 -1.99 -9.00
CA ALA A 106 -2.52 -2.88 -9.89
C ALA A 106 -3.42 -3.47 -10.99
N PHE A 107 -4.66 -3.82 -10.64
CA PHE A 107 -5.63 -4.34 -11.61
C PHE A 107 -6.04 -3.29 -12.65
N ASN A 108 -6.40 -2.08 -12.23
CA ASN A 108 -6.79 -1.00 -13.15
C ASN A 108 -5.61 -0.56 -14.02
N TRP A 109 -4.39 -0.50 -13.46
CA TRP A 109 -3.19 -0.20 -14.23
C TRP A 109 -2.90 -1.29 -15.27
N TYR A 110 -2.92 -2.57 -14.88
CA TYR A 110 -2.73 -3.66 -15.83
C TYR A 110 -3.74 -3.60 -16.99
N LYS A 111 -5.02 -3.31 -16.71
CA LYS A 111 -6.02 -3.07 -17.76
C LYS A 111 -5.64 -1.90 -18.67
N ALA A 112 -5.23 -0.78 -18.08
CA ALA A 112 -4.79 0.39 -18.83
C ALA A 112 -3.59 0.09 -19.75
N GLU A 113 -2.63 -0.74 -19.31
CA GLU A 113 -1.51 -1.21 -20.15
C GLU A 113 -2.02 -2.06 -21.33
N LYS A 114 -2.97 -2.98 -21.07
CA LYS A 114 -3.56 -3.84 -22.11
C LYS A 114 -4.38 -3.07 -23.14
N GLU A 115 -5.05 -2.00 -22.71
CA GLU A 115 -5.81 -1.09 -23.57
C GLU A 115 -4.91 -0.10 -24.31
N GLY A 116 -3.61 -0.03 -23.99
CA GLY A 116 -2.67 0.93 -24.56
C GLY A 116 -2.88 2.37 -24.08
N SER A 117 -3.66 2.58 -23.01
CA SER A 117 -3.93 3.92 -22.45
C SER A 117 -2.84 4.40 -21.49
N ILE A 118 -1.90 3.53 -21.14
CA ILE A 118 -0.66 3.87 -20.43
C ILE A 118 0.47 2.99 -20.97
N GLU A 119 1.61 3.60 -21.28
CA GLU A 119 2.84 2.91 -21.67
C GLU A 119 3.74 2.80 -20.45
N SER A 120 3.85 1.59 -19.89
CA SER A 120 4.62 1.32 -18.68
C SER A 120 5.12 -0.13 -18.65
N ASN A 121 5.82 -0.49 -17.57
CA ASN A 121 6.40 -1.81 -17.38
C ASN A 121 6.05 -2.38 -16.00
N LEU A 122 4.76 -2.48 -15.69
CA LEU A 122 4.28 -3.04 -14.41
C LEU A 122 4.62 -4.53 -14.32
N LYS A 123 5.38 -4.91 -13.28
CA LYS A 123 5.87 -6.28 -13.09
C LYS A 123 5.20 -7.04 -11.97
N GLY A 124 4.63 -6.36 -10.98
CA GLY A 124 3.94 -7.04 -9.91
C GLY A 124 3.56 -6.15 -8.74
N VAL A 125 2.89 -6.79 -7.80
CA VAL A 125 2.41 -6.20 -6.56
C VAL A 125 2.86 -7.06 -5.38
N SER A 126 3.29 -6.41 -4.29
CA SER A 126 3.66 -7.03 -3.03
C SER A 126 2.83 -6.41 -1.91
N LEU A 127 2.18 -7.25 -1.11
CA LEU A 127 1.21 -6.85 -0.11
C LEU A 127 1.69 -7.35 1.26
N GLY A 128 2.18 -6.45 2.12
CA GLY A 128 2.63 -6.76 3.48
C GLY A 128 1.50 -6.58 4.49
N ASP A 129 1.24 -7.58 5.34
CA ASP A 129 0.23 -7.53 6.40
C ASP A 129 -1.10 -6.90 5.97
N ALA A 130 -1.54 -7.28 4.76
CA ALA A 130 -2.60 -6.60 4.04
C ALA A 130 -3.99 -7.01 4.54
N TRP A 131 -4.84 -6.03 4.82
CA TRP A 131 -6.22 -6.28 5.20
C TRP A 131 -7.10 -6.43 3.95
N ILE A 132 -6.96 -7.54 3.23
CA ILE A 132 -7.62 -7.79 1.93
C ILE A 132 -9.05 -8.29 2.11
N SER A 133 -9.23 -9.39 2.85
CA SER A 133 -10.53 -9.98 3.15
C SER A 133 -10.89 -9.69 4.61
N PRO A 134 -11.82 -8.75 4.88
CA PRO A 134 -12.25 -8.46 6.23
C PRO A 134 -12.85 -9.66 6.94
N GLU A 135 -13.62 -10.47 6.22
CA GLU A 135 -14.26 -11.66 6.78
C GLU A 135 -13.20 -12.65 7.26
N ASP A 136 -12.29 -13.08 6.39
CA ASP A 136 -11.22 -14.01 6.77
C ASP A 136 -10.34 -13.42 7.88
N SER A 137 -10.00 -12.13 7.77
CA SER A 137 -9.17 -11.46 8.77
C SER A 137 -9.84 -11.48 10.15
N VAL A 138 -11.10 -11.06 10.23
CA VAL A 138 -11.83 -10.99 11.50
C VAL A 138 -12.08 -12.39 12.07
N MET A 139 -12.40 -13.36 11.22
CA MET A 139 -12.63 -14.74 11.64
C MET A 139 -11.36 -15.43 12.19
N THR A 140 -10.16 -14.96 11.81
CA THR A 140 -8.90 -15.48 12.36
C THR A 140 -8.52 -14.89 13.72
N TYR A 141 -9.09 -13.74 14.14
CA TYR A 141 -8.64 -13.06 15.36
C TYR A 141 -8.85 -13.90 16.62
N ALA A 142 -10.04 -14.46 16.82
CA ALA A 142 -10.35 -15.30 17.98
C ALA A 142 -9.44 -16.54 18.09
N PRO A 143 -9.29 -17.38 17.04
CA PRO A 143 -8.40 -18.55 17.12
C PRO A 143 -6.91 -18.15 17.25
N TYR A 144 -6.47 -17.08 16.60
CA TYR A 144 -5.09 -16.58 16.73
C TYR A 144 -4.78 -16.12 18.16
N LEU A 145 -5.69 -15.35 18.77
CA LEU A 145 -5.54 -14.91 20.16
C LEU A 145 -5.59 -16.09 21.13
N LEU A 146 -6.46 -17.07 20.90
CA LEU A 146 -6.52 -18.28 21.74
C LEU A 146 -5.19 -19.05 21.71
N GLN A 147 -4.63 -19.26 20.53
CA GLN A 147 -3.36 -19.96 20.36
C GLN A 147 -2.21 -19.19 21.03
N THR A 148 -2.10 -17.89 20.78
CA THR A 148 -1.02 -17.05 21.34
C THR A 148 -1.09 -16.93 22.86
N VAL A 149 -2.30 -16.85 23.45
CA VAL A 149 -2.50 -16.86 24.91
C VAL A 149 -2.15 -18.22 25.53
N GLN A 150 -2.38 -19.32 24.82
CA GLN A 150 -2.07 -20.66 25.30
C GLN A 150 -0.55 -20.97 25.28
N ASP A 151 0.23 -20.29 24.43
CA ASP A 151 1.59 -20.72 24.06
C ASP A 151 2.74 -20.20 24.96
N LYS A 152 2.56 -19.20 25.82
CA LYS A 152 3.39 -18.92 27.03
C LYS A 152 3.12 -17.50 27.60
N GLN A 153 3.18 -17.40 28.94
CA GLN A 153 3.11 -16.20 29.80
C GLN A 153 1.74 -15.59 30.15
N LEU A 154 0.66 -15.78 29.39
CA LEU A 154 -0.65 -15.20 29.76
C LEU A 154 -1.52 -16.09 30.67
N LYS A 155 -1.21 -17.39 30.80
CA LYS A 155 -1.93 -18.28 31.74
C LYS A 155 -1.85 -17.81 33.20
N SER A 156 -0.75 -17.16 33.62
CA SER A 156 -0.63 -16.60 34.97
C SER A 156 -1.37 -15.27 35.17
N LEU A 157 -1.80 -14.61 34.09
CA LEU A 157 -2.61 -13.38 34.15
C LEU A 157 -4.12 -13.69 34.14
N PHE A 158 -4.51 -14.87 33.64
CA PHE A 158 -5.90 -15.31 33.55
C PHE A 158 -6.28 -16.49 34.46
N THR A 159 -5.40 -16.95 35.36
CA THR A 159 -5.80 -17.84 36.47
C THR A 159 -6.80 -17.11 37.38
N PRO A 160 -8.07 -17.54 37.44
CA PRO A 160 -9.08 -16.84 38.21
C PRO A 160 -8.93 -17.16 39.69
N ASN A 161 -8.65 -16.17 40.52
CA ASN A 161 -8.75 -16.26 41.98
C ASN A 161 -10.23 -16.14 42.44
N ILE A 162 -11.19 -16.71 41.71
CA ILE A 162 -12.65 -16.54 41.95
C ILE A 162 -13.36 -17.81 42.45
N TYR A 163 -12.64 -18.79 43.01
CA TYR A 163 -13.25 -19.96 43.66
C TYR A 163 -12.72 -20.23 45.08
N SER A 164 -12.57 -19.21 45.92
CA SER A 164 -12.20 -19.39 47.34
C SER A 164 -13.15 -18.72 48.35
N GLY A 165 -14.37 -18.33 47.92
CA GLY A 165 -15.31 -17.58 48.75
C GLY A 165 -16.63 -18.28 49.13
N PHE A 166 -16.80 -19.57 48.83
CA PHE A 166 -18.00 -20.32 49.25
C PHE A 166 -17.59 -21.65 49.88
N ASN A 167 -17.43 -21.63 51.20
CA ASN A 167 -17.63 -22.76 52.11
C ASN A 167 -18.38 -22.24 53.33
#